data_AF-A0A7X5TR02-F1
#
_entry.id   AF-A0A7X5TR02-F1
#
_cell.length_a   1.000
_cell.length_b   1.000
_cell.length_c   1.000
_cell.angle_alpha   90.00
_cell.angle_beta   90.00
_cell.angle_gamma   90.00
#
_symmetry.space_group_name_H-M   'P 1'
#
loop_
_entity.id
_entity.type
_entity.pdbx_description
1 polymer ?
#
loop_
_entity_poly.entity_id
_entity_poly.type
_entity_poly.pdbx_seq_one_letter_code
_entity_poly.pdbx_strand_id
1 'polypeptide(L)'
;MVRLSSIIIAVVSLSAGAVKAPFPRAAMSCADERFVAGERILPSYDEAFLQCREEERWMTHPETGDFEMERACYEVNAPGAHGEWQYGRIAMDVVERHSGDAYTFETLWMCKPLREPL
;
A
#
# COMPACT_ATOMS: atom_id res chain seq x y z
N MET A 1 2.90 49.79 -39.94
CA MET A 1 2.30 49.88 -38.60
C MET A 1 0.89 49.32 -38.66
N VAL A 2 0.69 48.10 -38.15
CA VAL A 2 -0.64 47.50 -37.92
C VAL A 2 -0.52 46.80 -36.58
N ARG A 3 -1.24 47.29 -35.56
CA ARG A 3 -1.34 46.64 -34.24
C ARG A 3 -2.44 45.60 -34.33
N LEU A 4 -2.07 44.32 -34.41
CA LEU A 4 -2.99 43.23 -34.19
C LEU A 4 -3.12 43.01 -32.68
N SER A 5 -4.24 43.47 -32.12
CA SER A 5 -4.67 43.10 -30.78
C SER A 5 -5.05 41.62 -30.80
N SER A 6 -4.15 40.75 -30.35
CA SER A 6 -4.43 39.33 -30.21
C SER A 6 -5.46 39.14 -29.09
N ILE A 7 -6.69 38.83 -29.49
CA ILE A 7 -7.78 38.40 -28.60
C ILE A 7 -7.38 37.03 -28.04
N ILE A 8 -7.09 36.97 -26.75
CA ILE A 8 -6.88 35.71 -26.03
C ILE A 8 -8.26 35.06 -25.88
N ILE A 9 -8.56 34.05 -26.69
CA ILE A 9 -9.70 33.16 -26.47
C ILE A 9 -9.23 32.10 -25.47
N ALA A 10 -9.49 32.33 -24.19
CA ALA A 10 -9.31 31.30 -23.16
C ALA A 10 -10.47 30.30 -23.26
N VAL A 11 -10.26 29.21 -23.99
CA VAL A 11 -11.16 28.06 -23.95
C VAL A 11 -10.89 27.33 -22.64
N VAL A 12 -11.68 27.63 -21.61
CA VAL A 12 -11.71 26.83 -20.38
C VAL A 12 -12.43 25.53 -20.72
N SER A 13 -11.68 24.53 -21.13
CA SER A 13 -12.17 23.15 -21.21
C SER A 13 -12.42 22.68 -19.78
N LEU A 14 -13.67 22.76 -19.31
CA LEU A 14 -14.14 21.97 -18.17
C LEU A 14 -14.13 20.49 -18.59
N SER A 15 -12.94 19.88 -18.60
CA SER A 15 -12.87 18.43 -18.47
C SER A 15 -13.24 18.13 -17.03
N ALA A 16 -14.53 17.85 -16.81
CA ALA A 16 -15.01 17.13 -15.64
C ALA A 16 -14.41 15.71 -15.68
N GLY A 17 -13.10 15.62 -15.43
CA GLY A 17 -12.46 14.39 -15.06
C GLY A 17 -13.03 14.02 -13.72
N ALA A 18 -13.94 13.05 -13.72
CA ALA A 18 -14.38 12.38 -12.51
C ALA A 18 -13.11 11.96 -11.76
N VAL A 19 -12.78 12.70 -10.70
CA VAL A 19 -11.85 12.22 -9.68
C VAL A 19 -12.57 11.02 -9.10
N LYS A 20 -12.25 9.82 -9.62
CA LYS A 20 -12.56 8.58 -8.93
C LYS A 20 -11.89 8.76 -7.58
N ALA A 21 -12.68 9.14 -6.58
CA ALA A 21 -12.22 9.16 -5.20
C ALA A 21 -11.49 7.84 -4.97
N PRO A 22 -10.31 7.86 -4.32
CA PRO A 22 -9.69 6.60 -3.94
C PRO A 22 -10.74 5.93 -3.07
N PHE A 23 -11.31 4.82 -3.56
CA PHE A 23 -12.16 3.99 -2.72
C PHE A 23 -11.35 3.78 -1.46
N PRO A 24 -11.87 4.12 -0.25
CA PRO A 24 -11.21 3.68 0.95
C PRO A 24 -11.13 2.18 0.82
N ARG A 25 -9.91 1.68 0.61
CA ARG A 25 -9.65 0.26 0.47
C ARG A 25 -9.99 -0.30 1.83
N ALA A 26 -11.19 -0.87 1.93
CA ALA A 26 -11.72 -1.33 3.20
C ALA A 26 -10.69 -2.30 3.77
N ALA A 27 -10.21 -2.01 4.99
CA ALA A 27 -9.33 -2.92 5.70
C ALA A 27 -9.98 -4.31 5.69
N MET A 28 -9.22 -5.33 5.32
CA MET A 28 -9.77 -6.67 5.18
C MET A 28 -9.99 -7.27 6.57
N SER A 29 -11.24 -7.48 6.94
CA SER A 29 -11.55 -8.22 8.16
C SER A 29 -11.39 -9.72 7.91
N CYS A 30 -10.37 -10.30 8.54
CA CYS A 30 -10.04 -11.71 8.42
C CYS A 30 -10.73 -12.54 9.51
N ALA A 31 -11.14 -13.77 9.17
CA ALA A 31 -11.47 -14.79 10.15
C ALA A 31 -10.22 -15.26 10.91
N ASP A 32 -10.44 -16.00 12.01
CA ASP A 32 -9.35 -16.50 12.86
C ASP A 32 -8.55 -17.65 12.22
N GLU A 33 -9.09 -18.28 11.16
CA GLU A 33 -8.39 -19.33 10.43
C GLU A 33 -7.12 -18.77 9.74
N ARG A 34 -6.02 -19.54 9.82
CA ARG A 34 -4.74 -19.19 9.19
C ARG A 34 -4.39 -20.16 8.09
N PHE A 35 -3.82 -19.65 7.00
CA PHE A 35 -3.34 -20.48 5.91
C PHE A 35 -2.00 -21.13 6.29
N VAL A 36 -1.87 -22.43 6.04
CA VAL A 36 -0.67 -23.21 6.33
C VAL A 36 -0.06 -23.71 5.02
N ALA A 37 1.19 -23.32 4.75
CA ALA A 37 1.97 -23.69 3.58
C ALA A 37 3.22 -24.48 4.01
N GLY A 38 3.11 -25.82 4.01
CA GLY A 38 4.16 -26.67 4.58
C GLY A 38 4.28 -26.43 6.09
N GLU A 39 5.45 -26.01 6.56
CA GLU A 39 5.69 -25.68 7.98
C GLU A 39 5.42 -24.20 8.31
N ARG A 40 5.02 -23.39 7.31
CA ARG A 40 4.80 -21.95 7.49
C ARG A 40 3.33 -21.64 7.68
N ILE A 41 3.03 -20.84 8.69
CA ILE A 41 1.72 -20.21 8.87
C ILE A 41 1.83 -18.81 8.28
N LEU A 42 0.97 -18.48 7.32
CA LEU A 42 0.92 -17.11 6.79
C LEU A 42 0.11 -16.22 7.74
N PRO A 43 0.56 -14.97 7.94
CA PRO A 43 -0.20 -14.01 8.74
C PRO A 43 -1.50 -13.65 8.04
N SER A 44 -2.48 -13.25 8.85
CA SER A 44 -3.64 -12.49 8.38
C SER A 44 -3.24 -11.10 7.89
N TYR A 45 -4.18 -10.39 7.26
CA TYR A 45 -3.98 -9.02 6.79
C TYR A 45 -3.51 -8.10 7.93
N ASP A 46 -4.23 -8.10 9.06
CA ASP A 46 -3.93 -7.22 10.19
C ASP A 46 -2.58 -7.57 10.84
N GLU A 47 -2.27 -8.85 10.99
CA GLU A 47 -0.97 -9.30 11.51
C GLU A 47 0.19 -8.84 10.61
N ALA A 48 0.03 -8.95 9.29
CA ALA A 48 1.05 -8.49 8.36
C ALA A 48 1.23 -6.96 8.38
N PHE A 49 0.13 -6.20 8.51
CA PHE A 49 0.21 -4.74 8.63
C PHE A 49 0.86 -4.31 9.95
N LEU A 50 0.53 -4.99 11.05
CA LEU A 50 1.13 -4.75 12.36
C LEU A 50 2.63 -5.07 12.34
N GLN A 51 3.02 -6.21 11.77
CA GLN A 51 4.41 -6.59 11.60
C GLN A 51 5.17 -5.54 10.79
N CYS A 52 4.64 -5.13 9.63
CA CYS A 52 5.27 -4.09 8.81
C CYS A 52 5.49 -2.80 9.61
N ARG A 53 4.51 -2.35 10.39
CA ARG A 53 4.64 -1.12 11.21
C ARG A 53 5.65 -1.25 12.34
N GLU A 54 5.82 -2.45 12.89
CA GLU A 54 6.85 -2.71 13.88
C GLU A 54 8.25 -2.66 13.26
N GLU A 55 8.43 -3.34 12.12
CA GLU A 55 9.67 -3.32 11.35
C GLU A 55 10.02 -1.90 10.89
N GLU A 56 9.07 -1.14 10.34
CA GLU A 56 9.21 0.27 9.98
C GLU A 56 9.81 1.08 11.14
N ARG A 57 9.21 0.97 12.33
CA ARG A 57 9.66 1.74 13.51
C ARG A 57 11.10 1.42 13.90
N TRP A 58 11.48 0.15 13.85
CA TRP A 58 12.83 -0.29 14.22
C TRP A 58 13.86 0.12 13.17
N MET A 59 13.55 -0.11 11.90
CA MET A 59 14.45 0.13 10.76
C MET A 59 14.69 1.61 10.50
N THR A 60 13.68 2.45 10.72
CA THR A 60 13.76 3.90 10.46
C THR A 60 13.85 4.73 11.72
N HIS A 61 14.27 4.14 12.85
CA HIS A 61 14.50 4.90 14.08
C HIS A 61 15.55 6.00 13.84
N PRO A 62 15.32 7.26 14.26
CA PRO A 62 16.21 8.38 13.89
C PRO A 62 17.66 8.24 14.37
N GLU A 63 17.88 7.56 15.49
CA GLU A 63 19.22 7.45 16.10
C GLU A 63 19.90 6.09 15.86
N THR A 64 19.11 5.05 15.63
CA THR A 64 19.60 3.65 15.64
C THR A 64 19.17 2.84 14.42
N GLY A 65 18.32 3.41 13.58
CA GLY A 65 17.82 2.77 12.38
C GLY A 65 18.76 3.00 11.21
N ASP A 66 19.05 1.95 10.46
CA ASP A 66 19.95 1.99 9.30
C ASP A 66 19.30 2.65 8.08
N PHE A 67 17.99 2.91 8.13
CA PHE A 67 17.21 3.35 6.99
C PHE A 67 16.50 4.70 7.22
N GLU A 68 16.26 5.42 6.12
CA GLU A 68 15.30 6.51 5.99
C GLU A 68 14.02 6.00 5.34
N MET A 69 12.88 6.50 5.83
CA MET A 69 11.58 6.12 5.31
C MET A 69 11.26 6.88 4.02
N GLU A 70 11.02 6.16 2.92
CA GLU A 70 10.50 6.74 1.68
C GLU A 70 8.98 6.57 1.60
N ARG A 71 8.49 5.36 1.89
CA ARG A 71 7.06 5.04 1.87
C ARG A 71 6.71 4.05 2.97
N ALA A 72 5.95 4.55 3.95
CA ALA A 72 5.40 3.75 5.04
C ALA A 72 4.51 2.61 4.53
N CYS A 73 4.27 1.62 5.39
CA CYS A 73 3.52 0.40 5.07
C CYS A 73 2.29 0.62 4.17
N TYR A 74 2.28 -0.05 3.02
CA TYR A 74 1.23 0.06 2.02
C TYR A 74 0.90 -1.28 1.39
N GLU A 75 -0.34 -1.44 0.92
CA GLU A 75 -0.72 -2.60 0.13
C GLU A 75 -0.24 -2.46 -1.32
N VAL A 76 0.54 -3.43 -1.81
CA VAL A 76 1.20 -3.32 -3.12
C VAL A 76 0.20 -3.33 -4.27
N ASN A 77 -0.81 -4.20 -4.20
CA ASN A 77 -1.86 -4.38 -5.22
C ASN A 77 -3.15 -4.86 -4.56
N ALA A 78 -4.29 -4.74 -5.25
CA ALA A 78 -5.56 -5.33 -4.82
C ALA A 78 -5.40 -6.82 -4.44
N PRO A 79 -6.11 -7.33 -3.41
CA PRO A 79 -5.98 -8.71 -3.00
C PRO A 79 -6.35 -9.69 -4.12
N GLY A 80 -5.58 -10.77 -4.22
CA GLY A 80 -5.94 -11.94 -5.02
C GLY A 80 -6.85 -12.89 -4.24
N ALA A 81 -7.39 -13.89 -4.92
CA ALA A 81 -8.24 -14.91 -4.31
C ALA A 81 -7.81 -16.31 -4.74
N HIS A 82 -7.89 -17.27 -3.81
CA HIS A 82 -7.71 -18.70 -4.05
C HIS A 82 -8.73 -19.50 -3.25
N GLY A 83 -9.79 -19.97 -3.92
CA GLY A 83 -10.94 -20.57 -3.22
C GLY A 83 -11.59 -19.55 -2.29
N GLU A 84 -11.77 -19.92 -1.02
CA GLU A 84 -12.31 -19.03 0.01
C GLU A 84 -11.27 -18.07 0.62
N TRP A 85 -10.00 -18.18 0.22
CA TRP A 85 -8.92 -17.36 0.77
C TRP A 85 -8.67 -16.13 -0.08
N GLN A 86 -8.39 -15.02 0.58
CA GLN A 86 -7.80 -13.83 -0.03
C GLN A 86 -6.33 -13.72 0.38
N TYR A 87 -5.50 -13.20 -0.52
CA TYR A 87 -4.08 -13.02 -0.27
C TYR A 87 -3.57 -11.72 -0.87
N GLY A 88 -2.47 -11.21 -0.33
CA GLY A 88 -1.86 -9.98 -0.83
C GLY A 88 -0.47 -9.76 -0.27
N ARG A 89 0.03 -8.55 -0.52
CA ARG A 89 1.34 -8.10 -0.06
C ARG A 89 1.24 -6.73 0.59
N ILE A 90 1.95 -6.58 1.68
CA ILE A 90 2.23 -5.28 2.31
C ILE A 90 3.70 -5.00 2.07
N ALA A 91 4.03 -3.77 1.70
CA ALA A 91 5.39 -3.34 1.49
C ALA A 91 5.69 -2.04 2.22
N MET A 92 6.97 -1.80 2.46
CA MET A 92 7.50 -0.47 2.78
C MET A 92 8.73 -0.22 1.89
N ASP A 93 8.91 1.04 1.50
CA ASP A 93 10.06 1.46 0.72
C ASP A 93 10.96 2.34 1.62
N VAL A 94 12.25 2.05 1.60
CA VAL A 94 13.25 2.73 2.43
C VAL A 94 14.55 2.97 1.67
N VAL A 95 15.36 3.89 2.15
CA VAL A 95 16.72 4.15 1.64
C VAL A 95 17.72 3.91 2.76
N GLU A 96 18.75 3.10 2.51
CA GLU A 96 19.81 2.88 3.51
C GLU A 96 20.66 4.15 3.66
N ARG A 97 20.85 4.61 4.90
CA ARG A 97 21.51 5.89 5.22
C ARG A 97 22.95 5.98 4.75
N HIS A 98 23.67 4.85 4.73
CA HIS A 98 25.10 4.85 4.45
C HIS A 98 25.39 4.82 2.95
N SER A 99 24.74 3.92 2.21
CA SER A 99 24.93 3.78 0.76
C SER A 99 24.05 4.73 -0.07
N GLY A 100 22.87 5.09 0.44
CA GLY A 100 21.81 5.72 -0.37
C GLY A 100 21.04 4.72 -1.25
N ASP A 101 21.23 3.41 -1.05
CA ASP A 101 20.55 2.37 -1.82
C ASP A 101 19.08 2.24 -1.40
N ALA A 102 18.20 2.10 -2.39
CA ALA A 102 16.76 1.94 -2.18
C ALA A 102 16.38 0.46 -2.05
N TYR A 103 15.54 0.15 -1.07
CA TYR A 103 15.04 -1.18 -0.78
C TYR A 103 13.52 -1.18 -0.61
N THR A 104 12.90 -2.28 -1.04
CA THR A 104 11.50 -2.59 -0.73
C THR A 104 11.46 -3.85 0.11
N PHE A 105 10.87 -3.75 1.30
CA PHE A 105 10.61 -4.89 2.16
C PHE A 105 9.15 -5.30 2.00
N GLU A 106 8.89 -6.59 1.76
CA GLU A 106 7.54 -7.11 1.53
C GLU A 106 7.17 -8.22 2.53
N THR A 107 5.92 -8.20 2.99
CA THR A 107 5.29 -9.27 3.78
C THR A 107 4.09 -9.84 3.03
N LEU A 108 4.05 -11.16 2.87
CA LEU A 108 2.90 -11.88 2.31
C LEU A 108 1.87 -12.14 3.41
N TRP A 109 0.59 -12.02 3.06
CA TRP A 109 -0.52 -12.41 3.94
C TRP A 109 -1.55 -13.22 3.19
N MET A 110 -2.28 -14.07 3.93
CA MET A 110 -3.39 -14.85 3.38
C MET A 110 -4.40 -15.17 4.48
N CYS A 111 -5.66 -14.83 4.26
CA CYS A 111 -6.73 -15.09 5.22
C CYS A 111 -8.07 -15.37 4.54
N LYS A 112 -8.98 -16.04 5.24
CA LYS A 112 -10.39 -16.06 4.83
C LYS A 112 -11.04 -14.75 5.27
N PRO A 113 -11.82 -14.07 4.41
CA PRO A 113 -12.58 -12.91 4.84
C PRO A 113 -13.68 -13.35 5.82
N LEU A 114 -14.01 -12.49 6.78
CA LEU A 114 -15.26 -12.65 7.53
C LEU A 114 -16.41 -12.62 6.52
N ARG A 115 -17.27 -13.65 6.57
CA ARG A 115 -18.57 -13.57 5.89
C ARG A 115 -19.38 -12.53 6.66
N GLU A 116 -19.88 -11.48 5.99
CA GLU A 116 -20.89 -10.63 6.62
C GLU A 116 -22.04 -11.52 7.11
N PRO A 117 -22.51 -11.38 8.37
CA PRO A 117 -23.71 -12.05 8.79
C PRO A 117 -24.87 -11.52 7.92
N LEU A 118 -25.55 -12.44 7.23
CA LEU A 118 -26.80 -12.18 6.50
C LEU A 118 -27.87 -11.62 7.43
#